data_AF-A0A2D2D5U6-F1
#
_entry.id   AF-A0A2D2D5U6-F1
#
_cell.length_a   1.000
_cell.length_b   1.000
_cell.length_c   1.000
_cell.angle_alpha   90.00
_cell.angle_beta   90.00
_cell.angle_gamma   90.00
#
_symmetry.space_group_name_H-M   'P 1'
#
loop_
_entity.id
_entity.type
_entity.pdbx_description
1 polymer ?
#
loop_
_entity_poly.entity_id
_entity_poly.type
_entity_poly.pdbx_seq_one_letter_code
_entity_poly.pdbx_strand_id
1 'polypeptide(L)'
;MRQRILSAALDLVEREGVDALTQPRIAKAAGVRQSHLTYYFPRKPDLLVALLQASHERAPRAGDADPVAEALALMLDRRRMRFFLAIVLAAAEEPELRPILAAHAHELTRRIAAAFGRGADDPAATAFVDLMRGAGLRALLELDMRFDMAEAERLAATLGLLRRQGDEGEPRP
;
A
#
# COMPACT_ATOMS: atom_id res chain seq x y z
N MET A 1 -4.30 12.55 21.51
CA MET A 1 -2.83 12.58 21.44
C MET A 1 -2.27 11.58 20.42
N ARG A 2 -2.63 10.29 20.50
CA ARG A 2 -2.25 9.25 19.51
C ARG A 2 -2.41 9.70 18.05
N GLN A 3 -3.57 10.24 17.67
CA GLN A 3 -3.80 10.70 16.30
C GLN A 3 -2.88 11.85 15.85
N ARG A 4 -2.55 12.76 16.77
CA ARG A 4 -1.62 13.87 16.50
C ARG A 4 -0.20 13.37 16.24
N ILE A 5 0.22 12.35 16.99
CA ILE A 5 1.50 11.65 16.74
C ILE A 5 1.48 10.98 15.37
N LEU A 6 0.42 10.23 15.04
CA LEU A 6 0.29 9.55 13.76
C LEU A 6 0.29 10.52 12.57
N SER A 7 -0.47 11.62 12.66
CA SER A 7 -0.51 12.64 11.61
C SER A 7 0.88 13.24 11.36
N ALA A 8 1.59 13.65 12.42
CA ALA A 8 2.92 14.24 12.29
C ALA A 8 3.96 13.24 11.77
N ALA A 9 3.84 11.97 12.16
CA ALA A 9 4.71 10.90 11.66
C ALA A 9 4.42 10.58 10.18
N LEU A 10 3.16 10.59 9.74
CA LEU A 10 2.80 10.46 8.32
C LEU A 10 3.40 11.60 7.49
N ASP A 11 3.21 12.86 7.94
CA ASP A 11 3.77 14.03 7.24
C ASP A 11 5.30 13.96 7.13
N LEU A 12 5.95 13.41 8.16
CA LEU A 12 7.40 13.20 8.19
C LEU A 12 7.85 12.13 7.19
N VAL A 13 7.11 11.02 7.08
CA VAL A 13 7.37 9.96 6.09
C VAL A 13 7.17 10.47 4.67
N GLU A 14 6.12 11.23 4.42
CA GLU A 14 5.82 11.80 3.10
C GLU A 14 6.93 12.77 2.64
N ARG A 15 7.43 13.61 3.56
CA ARG A 15 8.45 14.61 3.26
C ARG A 15 9.87 14.03 3.19
N GLU A 16 10.22 13.14 4.11
CA GLU A 16 11.61 12.77 4.39
C GLU A 16 11.87 11.25 4.35
N GLY A 17 10.82 10.45 4.11
CA GLY A 17 10.92 8.99 4.04
C GLY A 17 10.91 8.31 5.42
N VAL A 18 10.86 6.98 5.38
CA VAL A 18 10.74 6.13 6.59
C VAL A 18 11.90 6.28 7.57
N ASP A 19 13.09 6.65 7.09
CA ASP A 19 14.29 6.82 7.92
C ASP A 19 14.15 7.99 8.90
N ALA A 20 13.26 8.94 8.62
CA ALA A 20 12.98 10.06 9.50
C ALA A 20 12.11 9.70 10.71
N LEU A 21 11.50 8.50 10.76
CA LEU A 21 10.67 8.01 11.86
C LEU A 21 11.49 7.62 13.11
N THR A 22 12.10 8.61 13.74
CA THR A 22 12.76 8.46 15.05
C THR A 22 11.94 9.11 16.15
N GLN A 23 12.01 8.57 17.38
CA GLN A 23 11.21 9.11 18.49
C GLN A 23 11.41 10.62 18.72
N PRO A 24 12.65 11.16 18.77
CA PRO A 24 12.85 12.59 18.96
C PRO A 24 12.24 13.43 17.83
N ARG A 25 12.36 12.97 16.58
CA ARG A 25 11.84 13.68 15.41
C ARG A 25 10.32 13.69 15.38
N ILE A 26 9.69 12.56 15.68
CA ILE A 26 8.22 12.46 15.75
C ILE A 26 7.68 13.31 16.91
N ALA A 27 8.31 13.25 18.08
CA ALA A 27 7.90 14.05 19.24
C ALA A 27 7.97 15.55 18.93
N LYS A 28 9.08 15.99 18.31
CA LYS A 28 9.26 17.37 17.85
C LYS A 28 8.20 17.76 16.80
N ALA A 29 8.01 16.94 15.77
CA ALA A 29 7.03 17.19 14.70
C ALA A 29 5.59 17.26 15.23
N ALA A 30 5.24 16.39 16.18
CA ALA A 30 3.93 16.39 16.82
C ALA A 30 3.78 17.51 17.87
N GLY A 31 4.86 18.17 18.29
CA GLY A 31 4.85 19.15 19.39
C GLY A 31 4.45 18.51 20.72
N VAL A 32 4.95 17.30 21.00
CA VAL A 32 4.67 16.54 22.22
C VAL A 32 5.97 16.21 22.96
N ARG A 33 5.87 15.97 24.27
CA ARG A 33 6.99 15.43 25.05
C ARG A 33 7.31 14.00 24.61
N GLN A 34 8.58 13.63 24.64
CA GLN A 34 9.03 12.27 24.27
C GLN A 34 8.36 11.19 25.13
N SER A 35 8.09 11.46 26.40
CA SER A 35 7.37 10.53 27.29
C SER A 35 5.98 10.14 26.78
N HIS A 36 5.25 11.07 26.14
CA HIS A 36 3.96 10.74 25.52
C HIS A 36 4.13 9.81 24.33
N LEU A 37 5.19 9.99 23.54
CA LEU A 37 5.46 9.11 22.40
C LEU A 37 5.79 7.69 22.86
N THR A 38 6.66 7.55 23.85
CA THR A 38 7.01 6.24 24.44
C THR A 38 5.80 5.56 25.08
N TYR A 39 4.86 6.32 25.66
CA TYR A 39 3.61 5.79 26.21
C TYR A 39 2.67 5.22 25.13
N TYR A 40 2.46 5.94 24.01
CA TYR A 40 1.53 5.49 22.96
C TYR A 40 2.14 4.49 21.97
N PHE A 41 3.45 4.60 21.72
CA PHE A 41 4.17 3.78 20.75
C PHE A 41 5.53 3.38 21.32
N PRO A 42 5.55 2.46 22.31
CA PRO A 42 6.79 1.99 22.92
C PRO A 42 7.67 1.25 21.91
N ARG A 43 7.05 0.55 20.95
CA ARG A 43 7.75 -0.23 19.92
C ARG A 43 7.57 0.40 18.54
N LYS A 44 8.65 0.40 17.76
CA LYS A 44 8.64 0.90 16.37
C LYS A 44 7.69 0.08 15.46
N PRO A 45 7.60 -1.26 15.56
CA PRO A 45 6.63 -2.04 14.79
C PRO A 45 5.17 -1.60 15.01
N ASP A 46 4.76 -1.32 16.25
CA ASP A 46 3.42 -0.83 16.57
C ASP A 46 3.13 0.52 15.89
N LEU A 47 4.10 1.42 15.90
CA LEU A 47 4.00 2.71 15.19
C LEU A 47 3.85 2.50 13.68
N LEU A 48 4.68 1.65 13.09
CA LEU A 48 4.68 1.40 11.65
C LEU A 48 3.32 0.82 11.18
N VAL A 49 2.76 -0.14 11.91
CA VAL A 49 1.43 -0.69 11.62
C VAL A 49 0.33 0.33 11.81
N ALA A 50 0.40 1.13 12.88
CA ALA A 50 -0.57 2.21 13.10
C ALA A 50 -0.51 3.30 12.01
N LEU A 51 0.68 3.59 11.49
CA LEU A 51 0.87 4.50 10.36
C LEU A 51 0.31 3.93 9.07
N LEU A 52 0.47 2.62 8.82
CA LEU A 52 -0.14 1.96 7.68
C LEU A 52 -1.68 2.13 7.72
N GLN A 53 -2.31 1.86 8.86
CA GLN A 53 -3.75 2.04 9.04
C GLN A 53 -4.16 3.51 8.82
N ALA A 54 -3.46 4.45 9.47
CA ALA A 54 -3.75 5.88 9.33
C ALA A 54 -3.55 6.40 7.89
N SER A 55 -2.61 5.83 7.13
CA SER A 55 -2.40 6.20 5.72
C SER A 55 -3.60 5.82 4.84
N HIS A 56 -4.30 4.75 5.17
CA HIS A 56 -5.53 4.33 4.48
C HIS A 56 -6.71 5.23 4.82
N GLU A 57 -6.83 5.63 6.08
CA GLU A 57 -7.87 6.56 6.52
C GLU A 57 -7.69 7.96 5.91
N ARG A 58 -6.44 8.35 5.62
CA ARG A 58 -6.08 9.64 5.02
C ARG A 58 -6.13 9.63 3.50
N ALA A 59 -6.02 8.46 2.88
CA ALA A 59 -6.29 8.32 1.46
C ALA A 59 -7.76 8.71 1.21
N PRO A 60 -8.07 9.53 0.19
CA PRO A 60 -9.45 9.82 -0.15
C PRO A 60 -10.20 8.51 -0.31
N ARG A 61 -11.40 8.40 0.28
CA ARG A 61 -12.29 7.27 -0.02
C ARG A 61 -12.44 7.25 -1.52
N ALA A 62 -12.09 6.14 -2.16
CA ALA A 62 -12.15 5.98 -3.60
C ALA A 62 -13.50 6.51 -4.11
N GLY A 63 -13.46 7.67 -4.76
CA GLY A 63 -14.53 8.12 -5.65
C GLY A 63 -14.36 7.39 -6.99
N ASP A 64 -14.71 8.06 -8.09
CA ASP A 64 -14.54 7.56 -9.46
C ASP A 64 -13.06 7.34 -9.90
N ALA A 65 -12.10 7.33 -8.96
CA ALA A 65 -10.69 7.12 -9.24
C ALA A 65 -10.41 5.65 -9.53
N ASP A 66 -9.61 5.39 -10.57
CA ASP A 66 -9.20 4.04 -10.97
C ASP A 66 -8.32 3.37 -9.87
N PRO A 67 -8.79 2.27 -9.25
CA PRO A 67 -8.03 1.56 -8.22
C PRO A 67 -6.65 1.06 -8.69
N VAL A 68 -6.50 0.75 -9.99
CA VAL A 68 -5.22 0.32 -10.56
C VAL A 68 -4.26 1.50 -10.59
N ALA A 69 -4.72 2.68 -11.02
CA ALA A 69 -3.90 3.90 -11.03
C ALA A 69 -3.43 4.29 -9.63
N GLU A 70 -4.32 4.20 -8.64
CA GLU A 70 -3.97 4.44 -7.23
C GLU A 70 -2.91 3.45 -6.73
N ALA A 71 -3.07 2.16 -7.03
CA ALA A 71 -2.12 1.13 -6.63
C ALA A 71 -0.75 1.35 -7.30
N LEU A 72 -0.71 1.74 -8.57
CA LEU A 72 0.53 2.08 -9.27
C LEU A 72 1.24 3.27 -8.61
N ALA A 73 0.50 4.36 -8.34
CA ALA A 73 1.06 5.54 -7.67
C ALA A 73 1.60 5.19 -6.27
N LEU A 74 0.93 4.30 -5.55
CA LEU A 74 1.37 3.82 -4.23
C LEU A 74 2.63 2.96 -4.32
N MET A 75 2.70 2.04 -5.29
CA MET A 75 3.78 1.05 -5.37
C MET A 75 5.04 1.55 -6.07
N LEU A 76 4.90 2.50 -7.00
CA LEU A 76 6.02 3.01 -7.80
C LEU A 76 6.69 4.25 -7.19
N ASP A 77 6.05 4.95 -6.25
CA ASP A 77 6.74 5.98 -5.48
C ASP A 77 7.79 5.31 -4.57
N ARG A 78 9.05 5.72 -4.76
CA ARG A 78 10.19 5.14 -4.05
C ARG A 78 10.07 5.26 -2.52
N ARG A 79 9.51 6.36 -2.00
CA ARG A 79 9.36 6.55 -0.54
C ARG A 79 8.26 5.65 0.01
N ARG A 80 7.13 5.55 -0.70
CA ARG A 80 6.01 4.69 -0.34
C ARG A 80 6.41 3.22 -0.37
N MET A 81 7.13 2.77 -1.39
CA MET A 81 7.63 1.39 -1.45
C MET A 81 8.64 1.10 -0.33
N ARG A 82 9.59 2.01 -0.05
CA ARG A 82 10.50 1.87 1.10
C ARG A 82 9.75 1.77 2.43
N PHE A 83 8.70 2.58 2.60
CA PHE A 83 7.86 2.54 3.80
C PHE A 83 7.11 1.21 3.93
N PHE A 84 6.51 0.71 2.84
CA PHE A 84 5.86 -0.60 2.81
C PHE A 84 6.82 -1.73 3.19
N LEU A 85 8.02 -1.76 2.60
CA LEU A 85 9.04 -2.78 2.90
C LEU A 85 9.50 -2.72 4.37
N ALA A 86 9.62 -1.53 4.94
CA ALA A 86 9.96 -1.37 6.36
C ALA A 86 8.86 -1.94 7.29
N ILE A 87 7.58 -1.79 6.92
CA ILE A 87 6.47 -2.41 7.65
C ILE A 87 6.50 -3.93 7.50
N VAL A 88 6.73 -4.44 6.29
CA VAL A 88 6.83 -5.90 6.02
C VAL A 88 7.94 -6.52 6.87
N LEU A 89 9.12 -5.90 6.89
CA LEU A 89 10.24 -6.37 7.69
C LEU A 89 9.93 -6.35 9.19
N ALA A 90 9.35 -5.25 9.69
CA ALA A 90 8.96 -5.14 11.09
C ALA A 90 7.89 -6.16 11.50
N ALA A 91 6.89 -6.42 10.64
CA ALA A 91 5.86 -7.41 10.91
C ALA A 91 6.38 -8.86 10.80
N ALA A 92 7.40 -9.11 9.97
CA ALA A 92 8.00 -10.43 9.85
C ALA A 92 8.63 -10.90 11.16
N GLU A 93 9.23 -9.97 11.93
CA GLU A 93 9.84 -10.25 13.24
C GLU A 93 8.82 -10.34 14.38
N GLU A 94 7.58 -9.88 14.17
CA GLU A 94 6.55 -9.71 15.20
C GLU A 94 5.28 -10.52 14.83
N PRO A 95 5.14 -11.78 15.32
CA PRO A 95 4.04 -12.67 14.92
C PRO A 95 2.64 -12.06 15.09
N GLU A 96 2.45 -11.22 16.10
CA GLU A 96 1.18 -10.55 16.42
C GLU A 96 0.78 -9.51 15.36
N LEU A 97 1.74 -8.96 14.61
CA LEU A 97 1.50 -7.92 13.61
C LEU A 97 1.24 -8.49 12.20
N ARG A 98 1.64 -9.74 11.95
CA ARG A 98 1.48 -10.41 10.64
C ARG A 98 0.02 -10.43 10.16
N PRO A 99 -0.99 -10.78 10.99
CA PRO A 99 -2.38 -10.79 10.55
C PRO A 99 -2.90 -9.41 10.14
N ILE A 100 -2.43 -8.35 10.81
CA ILE A 100 -2.84 -6.97 10.52
C ILE A 100 -2.31 -6.56 9.15
N LEU A 101 -1.04 -6.85 8.87
CA LEU A 101 -0.44 -6.57 7.56
C LEU A 101 -1.05 -7.43 6.45
N ALA A 102 -1.33 -8.71 6.72
CA ALA A 102 -1.97 -9.61 5.76
C ALA A 102 -3.39 -9.13 5.41
N ALA A 103 -4.20 -8.76 6.41
CA ALA A 103 -5.53 -8.19 6.17
C ALA A 103 -5.45 -6.92 5.31
N HIS A 104 -4.44 -6.08 5.57
CA HIS A 104 -4.21 -4.89 4.78
C HIS A 104 -3.85 -5.21 3.32
N ALA A 105 -2.93 -6.15 3.10
CA ALA A 105 -2.54 -6.60 1.77
C ALA A 105 -3.70 -7.23 0.99
N HIS A 106 -4.55 -8.02 1.67
CA HIS A 106 -5.74 -8.62 1.09
C HIS A 106 -6.78 -7.57 0.69
N GLU A 107 -6.97 -6.51 1.49
CA GLU A 107 -7.93 -5.46 1.13
C GLU A 107 -7.58 -4.77 -0.19
N LEU A 108 -6.29 -4.50 -0.42
CA LEU A 108 -5.85 -3.96 -1.70
C LEU A 108 -6.15 -4.93 -2.86
N THR A 109 -5.85 -6.22 -2.68
CA THR A 109 -6.18 -7.25 -3.68
C THR A 109 -7.67 -7.30 -3.97
N ARG A 110 -8.53 -7.23 -2.95
CA ARG A 110 -9.99 -7.20 -3.13
C ARG A 110 -10.45 -6.00 -3.94
N ARG A 111 -9.90 -4.81 -3.66
CA ARG A 111 -10.21 -3.59 -4.42
C ARG A 111 -9.79 -3.71 -5.88
N ILE A 112 -8.62 -4.28 -6.15
CA ILE A 112 -8.11 -4.50 -7.51
C ILE A 112 -8.93 -5.57 -8.24
N ALA A 113 -9.27 -6.67 -7.58
CA ALA A 113 -10.15 -7.69 -8.15
C ALA A 113 -11.51 -7.09 -8.54
N ALA A 114 -12.11 -6.29 -7.66
CA ALA A 114 -13.36 -5.60 -7.93
C ALA A 114 -13.25 -4.62 -9.11
N ALA A 115 -12.13 -3.92 -9.27
CA ALA A 115 -11.88 -3.02 -10.41
C ALA A 115 -11.91 -3.78 -11.76
N PHE A 116 -11.48 -5.04 -11.78
CA PHE A 116 -11.56 -5.91 -12.94
C PHE A 116 -12.87 -6.73 -13.01
N GLY A 117 -13.82 -6.49 -12.10
CA GLY A 117 -15.08 -7.23 -12.02
C GLY A 117 -14.91 -8.71 -11.66
N ARG A 118 -13.90 -9.02 -10.85
CA ARG A 118 -13.52 -10.36 -10.37
C ARG A 118 -13.90 -10.59 -8.91
N GLY A 119 -13.90 -11.85 -8.49
CA GLY A 119 -14.12 -12.23 -7.09
C GLY A 119 -12.96 -11.79 -6.19
N ALA A 120 -13.28 -11.53 -4.91
CA ALA A 120 -12.31 -11.06 -3.91
C ALA A 120 -11.06 -11.94 -3.76
N ASP A 121 -11.21 -13.25 -3.98
CA ASP A 121 -10.15 -14.26 -3.83
C ASP A 121 -9.62 -14.75 -5.20
N ASP A 122 -9.81 -13.96 -6.27
CA ASP A 122 -9.34 -14.34 -7.61
C ASP A 122 -7.80 -14.46 -7.63
N PRO A 123 -7.24 -15.63 -8.00
CA PRO A 123 -5.80 -15.84 -7.98
C PRO A 123 -5.06 -14.96 -9.00
N ALA A 124 -5.70 -14.57 -10.11
CA ALA A 124 -5.10 -13.66 -11.09
C ALA A 124 -4.97 -12.24 -10.52
N ALA A 125 -5.93 -11.80 -9.69
CA ALA A 125 -5.86 -10.50 -9.03
C ALA A 125 -4.73 -10.49 -7.98
N THR A 126 -4.57 -11.58 -7.25
CA THR A 126 -3.45 -11.76 -6.31
C THR A 126 -2.11 -11.69 -7.04
N ALA A 127 -1.94 -12.48 -8.11
CA ALA A 127 -0.74 -12.48 -8.92
C ALA A 127 -0.42 -11.09 -9.53
N PHE A 128 -1.46 -10.37 -9.98
CA PHE A 128 -1.32 -9.02 -10.51
C PHE A 128 -0.75 -8.05 -9.46
N VAL A 129 -1.31 -8.03 -8.25
CA VAL A 129 -0.83 -7.19 -7.16
C VAL A 129 0.61 -7.54 -6.77
N ASP A 130 0.96 -8.82 -6.71
CA ASP A 130 2.32 -9.25 -6.38
C ASP A 130 3.35 -8.86 -7.44
N LEU A 131 2.97 -8.92 -8.73
CA LEU A 131 3.81 -8.45 -9.83
C LEU A 131 3.97 -6.92 -9.82
N MET A 132 2.92 -6.16 -9.48
CA MET A 132 3.04 -4.71 -9.26
C MET A 132 3.99 -4.38 -8.10
N ARG A 133 3.91 -5.12 -6.97
CA ARG A 133 4.87 -4.98 -5.86
C ARG A 133 6.29 -5.29 -6.31
N GLY A 134 6.46 -6.35 -7.10
CA GLY A 134 7.75 -6.72 -7.70
C GLY A 134 8.29 -5.64 -8.63
N ALA A 135 7.45 -4.97 -9.41
CA ALA A 135 7.84 -3.80 -10.18
C ALA A 135 8.30 -2.65 -9.28
N GLY A 136 7.51 -2.27 -8.27
CA GLY A 136 7.92 -1.23 -7.32
C GLY A 136 9.24 -1.54 -6.60
N LEU A 137 9.48 -2.80 -6.23
CA LEU A 137 10.76 -3.25 -5.68
C LEU A 137 11.91 -3.07 -6.69
N ARG A 138 11.75 -3.53 -7.94
CA ARG A 138 12.77 -3.37 -8.98
C ARG A 138 13.05 -1.89 -9.26
N ALA A 139 12.03 -1.02 -9.22
CA ALA A 139 12.19 0.41 -9.45
C ALA A 139 13.04 1.11 -8.37
N LEU A 140 13.25 0.47 -7.20
CA LEU A 140 14.22 0.94 -6.21
C LEU A 140 15.67 0.69 -6.65
N LEU A 141 15.91 -0.38 -7.41
CA LEU A 141 17.22 -0.89 -7.82
C LEU A 141 17.62 -0.42 -9.22
N GLU A 142 16.68 -0.38 -10.15
CA GLU A 142 16.85 -0.06 -11.57
C GLU A 142 16.29 1.36 -11.83
N LEU A 143 17.15 2.37 -11.89
CA LEU A 143 16.72 3.78 -11.98
C LEU A 143 16.05 4.14 -13.32
N ASP A 144 16.38 3.40 -14.38
CA ASP A 144 15.82 3.60 -15.73
C ASP A 144 14.57 2.76 -15.98
N MET A 145 14.21 1.87 -15.05
CA MET A 145 13.05 1.01 -15.20
C MET A 145 11.76 1.83 -15.12
N ARG A 146 10.86 1.56 -16.06
CA ARG A 146 9.54 2.19 -16.13
C ARG A 146 8.48 1.10 -16.08
N PHE A 147 7.49 1.35 -15.23
CA PHE A 147 6.26 0.59 -15.17
C PHE A 147 5.14 1.62 -15.09
N ASP A 148 4.33 1.71 -16.11
CA ASP A 148 3.25 2.66 -16.26
C ASP A 148 1.89 1.95 -16.36
N MET A 149 0.84 2.72 -16.62
CA MET A 149 -0.50 2.17 -16.76
C MET A 149 -0.62 1.19 -17.94
N ALA A 150 0.07 1.45 -19.05
CA ALA A 150 0.01 0.55 -20.21
C ALA A 150 0.73 -0.78 -19.92
N GLU A 151 1.84 -0.76 -19.16
CA GLU A 151 2.43 -2.00 -18.63
C GLU A 151 1.46 -2.76 -17.72
N ALA A 152 0.75 -2.04 -16.83
CA ALA A 152 -0.23 -2.65 -15.94
C ALA A 152 -1.41 -3.27 -16.71
N GLU A 153 -1.96 -2.58 -17.71
CA GLU A 153 -3.02 -3.11 -18.57
C GLU A 153 -2.58 -4.37 -19.33
N ARG A 154 -1.37 -4.36 -19.90
CA ARG A 154 -0.79 -5.54 -20.58
C ARG A 154 -0.62 -6.71 -19.61
N LEU A 155 -0.20 -6.43 -18.38
CA LEU A 155 -0.07 -7.44 -17.34
C LEU A 155 -1.44 -8.02 -16.95
N ALA A 156 -2.45 -7.16 -16.76
CA ALA A 156 -3.82 -7.58 -16.47
C ALA A 156 -4.39 -8.45 -17.60
N ALA A 157 -4.15 -8.08 -18.87
CA ALA A 157 -4.54 -8.87 -20.03
C ALA A 157 -3.87 -10.26 -20.03
N THR A 158 -2.56 -10.31 -19.76
CA THR A 158 -1.76 -11.54 -19.71
C THR A 158 -2.26 -12.50 -18.63
N LEU A 159 -2.66 -11.96 -17.48
CA LEU A 159 -3.24 -12.72 -16.37
C LEU A 159 -4.72 -13.07 -16.59
N GLY A 160 -5.33 -12.63 -17.69
CA GLY A 160 -6.73 -12.88 -18.01
C GLY A 160 -7.72 -12.12 -17.12
N LEU A 161 -7.30 -11.01 -16.51
CA LEU A 161 -8.14 -10.18 -15.64
C LEU A 161 -9.15 -9.33 -16.42
N LEU A 162 -8.75 -8.80 -17.58
CA LEU A 162 -9.65 -8.06 -18.46
C LEU A 162 -10.78 -8.99 -18.94
N ARG A 163 -12.03 -8.57 -18.78
CA ARG A 163 -13.15 -9.29 -19.40
C ARG A 163 -12.92 -9.31 -20.91
N ARG A 164 -13.06 -10.48 -21.55
CA ARG A 164 -13.18 -10.53 -23.01
C ARG A 164 -14.42 -9.72 -23.39
N GLN A 165 -14.25 -8.60 -24.10
CA GLN A 165 -15.34 -8.03 -24.87
C GLN A 165 -15.74 -9.08 -25.90
N GLY A 166 -16.84 -9.79 -25.67
CA GLY A 166 -17.27 -10.88 -26.56
C GLY A 166 -18.37 -11.82 -26.07
N ASP A 167 -18.86 -11.72 -24.84
CA ASP A 167 -19.95 -12.61 -24.35
C ASP A 167 -21.29 -11.88 -24.13
N GLU A 168 -21.44 -10.68 -24.71
CA GLU A 168 -22.74 -10.02 -24.87
C GLU A 168 -23.15 -10.06 -26.34
N GLY A 169 -24.02 -11.03 -26.68
CA GLY A 169 -24.90 -10.93 -27.83
C GLY A 169 -24.75 -12.02 -28.89
N GLU A 170 -25.33 -13.20 -28.63
CA GLU A 170 -25.93 -13.98 -29.71
C GLU A 170 -27.35 -14.38 -29.28
N PRO A 171 -28.40 -13.73 -29.82
CA PRO A 171 -29.75 -14.23 -29.65
C PRO A 171 -29.87 -15.52 -30.47
N ARG A 172 -30.16 -16.63 -29.78
CA ARG A 172 -30.40 -17.94 -30.39
C ARG A 172 -31.60 -17.83 -31.36
N PRO A 173 -31.51 -18.43 -32.57
CA PRO A 173 -32.54 -18.32 -33.60
C PRO A 173 -33.89 -18.90 -33.20
#